data_AF-A0A2U2ECP9-F1
#
_entry.id   AF-A0A2U2ECP9-F1
#
_cell.length_a   1.000
_cell.length_b   1.000
_cell.length_c   1.000
_cell.angle_alpha   90.00
_cell.angle_beta   90.00
_cell.angle_gamma   90.00
#
_symmetry.space_group_name_H-M   'P 1'
#
loop_
_entity.id
_entity.type
_entity.pdbx_description
1 polymer ?
#
loop_
_entity_poly.entity_id
_entity_poly.type
_entity_poly.pdbx_seq_one_letter_code
_entity_poly.pdbx_strand_id
1 'polypeptide(L)'
;MNIVEHFSLINCEGGNLLQEQIHEMECCLTEHGYHHIERSSRGTTNVFYYNDDESIVFVTYYSKNKQENNVAFTTLDKKLFDAEFRYTNKKIGFATRSDKSLKAVVSNGTSNVLLCHMTLGIVGRGICADHKYNSVWLNDSFCVRPATAEQNLRNRWNSKKFVGDEFDYNPAMDFRDTWWLLLGVTMLHELTLEEAMALNKEVRQ
;
A
#
# COMPACT_ATOMS: atom_id res chain seq x y z
N MET A 1 -18.86 13.08 -6.18
CA MET A 1 -18.95 11.98 -5.20
C MET A 1 -17.55 11.80 -4.68
N ASN A 2 -17.34 11.82 -3.36
CA ASN A 2 -16.00 11.61 -2.83
C ASN A 2 -15.60 10.14 -3.05
N ILE A 3 -14.30 9.86 -2.99
CA ILE A 3 -13.78 8.53 -3.35
C ILE A 3 -14.29 7.48 -2.35
N VAL A 4 -14.41 7.85 -1.08
CA VAL A 4 -14.93 6.95 -0.03
C VAL A 4 -16.37 6.50 -0.32
N GLU A 5 -17.27 7.43 -0.65
CA GLU A 5 -18.65 7.15 -1.03
C GLU A 5 -18.72 6.22 -2.25
N HIS A 6 -17.85 6.45 -3.25
CA HIS A 6 -17.76 5.60 -4.43
C HIS A 6 -17.42 4.15 -4.07
N PHE A 7 -16.39 3.94 -3.24
CA PHE A 7 -15.99 2.60 -2.80
C PHE A 7 -17.01 1.91 -1.90
N SER A 8 -17.77 2.65 -1.08
CA SER A 8 -18.88 2.11 -0.31
C SER A 8 -20.01 1.56 -1.19
N LEU A 9 -20.20 2.12 -2.39
CA LEU A 9 -21.23 1.66 -3.34
C LEU A 9 -20.82 0.41 -4.14
N ILE A 10 -19.52 0.14 -4.28
CA ILE A 10 -19.01 -0.97 -5.10
C ILE A 10 -19.19 -2.34 -4.39
N ASN A 11 -19.65 -2.37 -3.14
CA ASN A 11 -19.99 -3.58 -2.35
C ASN A 11 -19.04 -4.76 -2.59
N CYS A 12 -17.76 -4.52 -2.34
CA CYS A 12 -16.68 -5.38 -2.76
C CYS A 12 -16.71 -6.79 -2.09
N GLU A 13 -17.01 -7.88 -2.82
CA GLU A 13 -16.83 -9.30 -2.37
C GLU A 13 -15.49 -9.97 -2.78
N GLY A 14 -14.71 -10.48 -1.80
CA GLY A 14 -13.31 -10.94 -1.94
C GLY A 14 -12.95 -11.91 -3.09
N GLY A 15 -12.02 -11.52 -3.98
CA GLY A 15 -11.27 -12.44 -4.87
C GLY A 15 -10.96 -11.90 -6.28
N ASN A 16 -11.98 -11.38 -6.97
CA ASN A 16 -11.86 -10.69 -8.27
C ASN A 16 -11.78 -9.16 -8.14
N LEU A 17 -11.99 -8.64 -6.93
CA LEU A 17 -12.06 -7.21 -6.64
C LEU A 17 -10.74 -6.45 -6.75
N LEU A 18 -9.59 -7.07 -6.48
CA LEU A 18 -8.40 -6.24 -6.26
C LEU A 18 -8.05 -5.46 -7.52
N GLN A 19 -8.17 -6.10 -8.70
CA GLN A 19 -7.99 -5.43 -9.97
C GLN A 19 -9.05 -4.34 -10.20
N GLU A 20 -10.32 -4.62 -9.88
CA GLU A 20 -11.42 -3.66 -10.01
C GLU A 20 -11.23 -2.47 -9.06
N GLN A 21 -10.93 -2.70 -7.79
CA GLN A 21 -10.64 -1.65 -6.80
C GLN A 21 -9.44 -0.80 -7.19
N ILE A 22 -8.39 -1.42 -7.74
CA ILE A 22 -7.25 -0.66 -8.29
C ILE A 22 -7.73 0.20 -9.45
N HIS A 23 -8.47 -0.36 -10.39
CA HIS A 23 -8.99 0.37 -11.55
C HIS A 23 -9.88 1.56 -11.14
N GLU A 24 -10.81 1.34 -10.22
CA GLU A 24 -11.69 2.38 -9.68
C GLU A 24 -10.88 3.47 -8.97
N MET A 25 -9.83 3.11 -8.23
CA MET A 25 -8.91 4.08 -7.62
C MET A 25 -8.16 4.89 -8.69
N GLU A 26 -7.69 4.26 -9.78
CA GLU A 26 -7.01 4.97 -10.88
C GLU A 26 -7.94 5.97 -11.58
N CYS A 27 -9.19 5.57 -11.86
CA CYS A 27 -10.23 6.44 -12.40
C CYS A 27 -10.48 7.62 -11.47
N CYS A 28 -10.72 7.34 -10.18
CA CYS A 28 -10.95 8.36 -9.16
C CYS A 28 -9.79 9.37 -9.07
N LEU A 29 -8.55 8.89 -9.00
CA LEU A 29 -7.36 9.76 -8.94
C LEU A 29 -7.28 10.66 -10.18
N THR A 30 -7.54 10.10 -11.37
CA THR A 30 -7.53 10.87 -12.62
C THR A 30 -8.63 11.94 -12.65
N GLU A 31 -9.85 11.59 -12.23
CA GLU A 31 -10.98 12.53 -12.15
C GLU A 31 -10.75 13.66 -11.13
N HIS A 32 -10.03 13.37 -10.05
CA HIS A 32 -9.64 14.36 -9.03
C HIS A 32 -8.35 15.11 -9.37
N GLY A 33 -7.87 15.00 -10.62
CA GLY A 33 -6.79 15.83 -11.15
C GLY A 33 -5.38 15.37 -10.77
N TYR A 34 -5.20 14.14 -10.29
CA TYR A 34 -3.86 13.59 -10.04
C TYR A 34 -3.09 13.45 -11.35
N HIS A 35 -1.81 13.81 -11.30
CA HIS A 35 -0.87 13.54 -12.38
C HIS A 35 -0.48 12.06 -12.38
N HIS A 36 -0.21 11.51 -13.57
CA HIS A 36 0.32 10.17 -13.69
C HIS A 36 1.59 10.10 -14.55
N ILE A 37 2.53 9.23 -14.17
CA ILE A 37 3.73 8.89 -14.95
C ILE A 37 3.73 7.38 -15.19
N GLU A 38 3.70 6.98 -16.47
CA GLU A 38 3.81 5.57 -16.86
C GLU A 38 5.27 5.16 -17.12
N ARG A 39 5.65 3.94 -16.69
CA ARG A 39 6.94 3.33 -16.99
C ARG A 39 6.82 1.88 -17.41
N SER A 40 7.08 1.63 -18.69
CA SER A 40 7.00 0.31 -19.30
C SER A 40 8.39 -0.26 -19.60
N SER A 41 8.70 -1.47 -19.15
CA SER A 41 9.95 -2.19 -19.47
C SER A 41 9.85 -3.68 -19.18
N ARG A 42 10.50 -4.52 -20.00
CA ARG A 42 10.60 -5.99 -19.84
C ARG A 42 9.26 -6.69 -19.53
N GLY A 43 8.20 -6.28 -20.22
CA GLY A 43 6.86 -6.86 -20.04
C GLY A 43 6.17 -6.47 -18.73
N THR A 44 6.60 -5.41 -18.05
CA THR A 44 5.89 -4.86 -16.90
C THR A 44 5.69 -3.35 -17.05
N THR A 45 4.65 -2.82 -16.43
CA THR A 45 4.31 -1.39 -16.44
C THR A 45 4.05 -0.92 -15.02
N ASN A 46 4.61 0.22 -14.63
CA ASN A 46 4.15 0.96 -13.46
C ASN A 46 3.42 2.22 -13.90
N VAL A 47 2.37 2.61 -13.16
CA VAL A 47 1.80 3.96 -13.25
C VAL A 47 1.89 4.59 -11.87
N PHE A 48 2.53 5.75 -11.77
CA PHE A 48 2.67 6.51 -10.52
C PHE A 48 1.65 7.65 -10.55
N TYR A 49 0.69 7.64 -9.63
CA TYR A 49 -0.32 8.69 -9.46
C TYR A 49 0.05 9.58 -8.28
N TYR A 50 0.15 10.89 -8.52
CA TYR A 50 0.58 11.86 -7.52
C TYR A 50 -0.06 13.23 -7.76
N ASN A 51 -0.17 13.99 -6.68
CA ASN A 51 -0.46 15.41 -6.70
C ASN A 51 0.70 16.12 -5.96
N ASP A 52 1.05 17.35 -6.35
CA ASP A 52 2.13 18.09 -5.71
C ASP A 52 1.74 18.61 -4.31
N ASP A 53 0.44 18.70 -4.01
CA ASP A 53 -0.08 19.04 -2.68
C ASP A 53 -0.17 17.83 -1.73
N GLU A 54 0.02 16.61 -2.26
CA GLU A 54 -0.17 15.37 -1.51
C GLU A 54 1.13 14.74 -1.02
N SER A 55 1.05 14.09 0.15
CA SER A 55 2.22 13.49 0.79
C SER A 55 2.50 12.05 0.35
N ILE A 56 1.55 11.42 -0.35
CA ILE A 56 1.58 10.01 -0.73
C ILE A 56 1.47 9.87 -2.26
N VAL A 57 2.16 8.86 -2.80
CA VAL A 57 2.07 8.45 -4.21
C VAL A 57 1.48 7.05 -4.27
N PHE A 58 0.43 6.88 -5.06
CA PHE A 58 -0.15 5.58 -5.38
C PHE A 58 0.52 5.02 -6.64
N VAL A 59 0.93 3.76 -6.61
CA VAL A 59 1.64 3.14 -7.72
C VAL A 59 0.96 1.83 -8.10
N THR A 60 0.51 1.74 -9.34
CA THR A 60 0.00 0.48 -9.90
C THR A 60 1.10 -0.26 -10.66
N TYR A 61 0.97 -1.57 -10.73
CA TYR A 61 1.88 -2.47 -11.40
C TYR A 61 1.09 -3.47 -12.24
N TYR A 62 1.49 -3.59 -13.51
CA TYR A 62 0.91 -4.49 -14.48
C TYR A 62 1.99 -5.42 -15.03
N SER A 63 1.75 -6.73 -15.00
CA SER A 63 2.61 -7.73 -15.63
C SER A 63 2.01 -8.27 -16.93
N LYS A 64 2.62 -7.98 -18.07
CA LYS A 64 2.23 -8.49 -19.41
C LYS A 64 2.54 -9.98 -19.59
N ASN A 65 3.50 -10.53 -18.84
CA ASN A 65 3.97 -11.91 -19.00
C ASN A 65 3.14 -12.97 -18.24
N LYS A 66 2.09 -12.55 -17.53
CA LYS A 66 1.17 -13.46 -16.85
C LYS A 66 -0.25 -12.95 -17.11
N GLN A 67 -0.94 -13.64 -18.01
CA GLN A 67 -2.29 -13.35 -18.51
C GLN A 67 -3.19 -12.65 -17.49
N GLU A 68 -3.66 -11.47 -17.88
CA GLU A 68 -4.90 -10.77 -17.50
C GLU A 68 -5.12 -10.40 -16.02
N ASN A 69 -4.45 -11.03 -15.05
CA ASN A 69 -4.82 -10.93 -13.62
C ASN A 69 -3.70 -10.47 -12.68
N ASN A 70 -2.49 -10.13 -13.16
CA ASN A 70 -1.42 -9.66 -12.28
C ASN A 70 -1.34 -8.13 -12.25
N VAL A 71 -2.39 -7.53 -11.69
CA VAL A 71 -2.37 -6.15 -11.22
C VAL A 71 -2.04 -6.17 -9.73
N ALA A 72 -1.08 -5.35 -9.34
CA ALA A 72 -0.74 -5.09 -7.95
C ALA A 72 -0.60 -3.59 -7.75
N PHE A 73 -0.60 -3.14 -6.51
CA PHE A 73 -0.36 -1.73 -6.21
C PHE A 73 0.58 -1.59 -5.01
N THR A 74 1.10 -0.38 -4.82
CA THR A 74 1.75 0.01 -3.58
C THR A 74 1.65 1.52 -3.35
N THR A 75 1.91 1.97 -2.13
CA THR A 75 2.11 3.39 -1.81
C THR A 75 3.55 3.68 -1.43
N LEU A 76 3.96 4.94 -1.54
CA LEU A 76 5.20 5.44 -0.97
C LEU A 76 5.08 6.92 -0.64
N ASP A 77 5.95 7.42 0.23
CA ASP A 77 6.03 8.86 0.53
C ASP A 77 6.44 9.64 -0.73
N LYS A 78 5.79 10.79 -0.95
CA LYS A 78 6.08 11.72 -2.05
C LYS A 78 7.54 12.17 -2.07
N LYS A 79 8.15 12.36 -0.90
CA LYS A 79 9.58 12.69 -0.77
C LYS A 79 10.49 11.61 -1.37
N LEU A 80 10.17 10.34 -1.11
CA LEU A 80 10.90 9.21 -1.70
C LEU A 80 10.66 9.14 -3.21
N PHE A 81 9.42 9.35 -3.65
CA PHE A 81 9.08 9.41 -5.07
C PHE A 81 9.87 10.51 -5.80
N ASP A 82 9.89 11.73 -5.29
CA ASP A 82 10.60 12.86 -5.92
C ASP A 82 12.11 12.61 -6.01
N ALA A 83 12.71 12.03 -4.96
CA ALA A 83 14.14 11.76 -4.90
C ALA A 83 14.59 10.62 -5.81
N GLU A 84 13.83 9.51 -5.84
CA GLU A 84 14.28 8.27 -6.45
C GLU A 84 13.60 7.96 -7.79
N PHE A 85 12.36 8.43 -7.97
CA PHE A 85 11.50 8.00 -9.05
C PHE A 85 11.17 9.14 -10.02
N ARG A 86 10.60 10.28 -9.60
CA ARG A 86 9.95 11.28 -10.47
C ARG A 86 10.73 11.60 -11.76
N TYR A 87 12.03 11.83 -11.65
CA TYR A 87 12.90 12.22 -12.78
C TYR A 87 13.87 11.13 -13.26
N THR A 88 13.62 9.87 -12.89
CA THR A 88 14.46 8.72 -13.27
C THR A 88 13.69 7.74 -14.16
N ASN A 89 14.35 6.64 -14.58
CA ASN A 89 13.68 5.50 -15.21
C ASN A 89 13.48 4.31 -14.24
N LYS A 90 13.65 4.53 -12.92
CA LYS A 90 13.48 3.49 -11.91
C LYS A 90 12.04 3.01 -11.84
N LYS A 91 11.85 1.76 -11.42
CA LYS A 91 10.55 1.08 -11.36
C LYS A 91 10.42 0.30 -10.06
N ILE A 92 9.17 0.05 -9.68
CA ILE A 92 8.83 -0.80 -8.54
C ILE A 92 8.44 -2.17 -9.10
N GLY A 93 9.16 -3.21 -8.66
CA GLY A 93 8.82 -4.59 -8.92
C GLY A 93 8.11 -5.23 -7.73
N PHE A 94 7.57 -6.41 -7.94
CA PHE A 94 7.02 -7.25 -6.88
C PHE A 94 7.74 -8.59 -6.84
N ALA A 95 8.12 -9.02 -5.63
CA ALA A 95 8.73 -10.32 -5.40
C ALA A 95 7.82 -11.19 -4.54
N THR A 96 7.74 -12.47 -4.86
CA THR A 96 6.98 -13.44 -4.06
C THR A 96 7.74 -13.81 -2.79
N ARG A 97 7.02 -13.87 -1.67
CA ARG A 97 7.49 -14.31 -0.35
C ARG A 97 7.34 -15.83 -0.21
N SER A 98 7.98 -16.41 0.80
CA SER A 98 7.85 -17.84 1.11
C SER A 98 6.41 -18.26 1.42
N ASP A 99 5.59 -17.34 1.92
CA ASP A 99 4.16 -17.51 2.19
C ASP A 99 3.26 -17.18 0.98
N LYS A 100 3.84 -17.06 -0.22
CA LYS A 100 3.18 -16.70 -1.49
C LYS A 100 2.63 -15.27 -1.59
N SER A 101 2.72 -14.46 -0.53
CA SER A 101 2.36 -13.04 -0.62
C SER A 101 3.39 -12.25 -1.44
N LEU A 102 2.99 -11.09 -1.96
CA LEU A 102 3.89 -10.22 -2.73
C LEU A 102 4.46 -9.10 -1.85
N LYS A 103 5.68 -8.67 -2.16
CA LYS A 103 6.33 -7.50 -1.54
C LYS A 103 6.86 -6.55 -2.61
N ALA A 104 6.63 -5.26 -2.44
CA ALA A 104 7.17 -4.23 -3.30
C ALA A 104 8.69 -4.12 -3.10
N VAL A 105 9.44 -4.15 -4.20
CA VAL A 105 10.89 -4.09 -4.26
C VAL A 105 11.37 -3.07 -5.28
N VAL A 106 12.49 -2.44 -4.96
CA VAL A 106 13.21 -1.53 -5.85
C VAL A 106 14.56 -2.16 -6.15
N SER A 107 14.87 -2.35 -7.44
CA SER A 107 16.20 -2.81 -7.85
C SER A 107 17.18 -1.64 -7.83
N ASN A 108 18.30 -1.80 -7.13
CA ASN A 108 19.41 -0.83 -7.14
C ASN A 108 20.61 -1.31 -7.97
N GLY A 109 20.38 -2.21 -8.94
CA GLY A 109 21.39 -2.76 -9.85
C GLY A 109 22.23 -3.91 -9.26
N THR A 110 22.52 -3.89 -7.95
CA THR A 110 23.29 -4.94 -7.27
C THR A 110 22.44 -5.81 -6.33
N SER A 111 21.30 -5.27 -5.88
CA SER A 111 20.38 -5.94 -4.95
C SER A 111 18.95 -5.44 -5.15
N ASN A 112 18.00 -6.14 -4.53
CA ASN A 112 16.63 -5.67 -4.40
C ASN A 112 16.42 -5.19 -2.97
N VAL A 113 16.03 -3.93 -2.82
CA VAL A 113 15.69 -3.32 -1.53
C VAL A 113 14.17 -3.33 -1.38
N LEU A 114 13.67 -3.64 -0.19
CA LEU A 114 12.24 -3.55 0.11
C LEU A 114 11.82 -2.09 0.13
N LEU A 115 10.68 -1.78 -0.50
CA LEU A 115 10.18 -0.40 -0.56
C LEU A 115 9.97 0.18 0.84
N CYS A 116 9.34 -0.56 1.77
CA CYS A 116 9.15 -0.11 3.15
C CYS A 116 10.45 0.23 3.89
N HIS A 117 11.57 -0.40 3.53
CA HIS A 117 12.86 -0.07 4.15
C HIS A 117 13.37 1.29 3.68
N MET A 118 13.10 1.65 2.41
CA MET A 118 13.44 2.96 1.87
C MET A 118 12.58 4.04 2.54
N THR A 119 11.28 3.79 2.69
CA THR A 119 10.32 4.70 3.34
C THR A 119 10.74 5.03 4.78
N LEU A 120 11.14 4.02 5.57
CA LEU A 120 11.45 4.21 6.99
C LEU A 120 12.93 4.41 7.30
N GLY A 121 13.81 4.36 6.29
CA GLY A 121 15.26 4.40 6.50
C GLY A 121 15.76 3.28 7.43
N ILE A 122 15.15 2.09 7.38
CA ILE A 122 15.53 0.97 8.27
C ILE A 122 16.92 0.45 7.89
N VAL A 123 17.91 0.69 8.75
CA VAL A 123 19.33 0.35 8.53
C VAL A 123 19.93 -0.61 9.57
N GLY A 124 19.13 -1.17 10.49
CA GLY A 124 19.61 -1.96 11.64
C GLY A 124 19.46 -3.48 11.52
N ARG A 125 20.40 -4.26 12.09
CA ARG A 125 20.21 -5.71 12.33
C ARG A 125 19.14 -5.93 13.39
N GLY A 126 18.24 -6.89 13.18
CA GLY A 126 17.18 -7.25 14.13
C GLY A 126 15.94 -6.36 14.09
N ILE A 127 15.94 -5.32 13.25
CA ILE A 127 14.77 -4.49 12.97
C ILE A 127 14.17 -4.90 11.63
N CYS A 128 12.85 -4.99 11.57
CA CYS A 128 12.07 -5.19 10.36
C CYS A 128 10.97 -4.14 10.24
N ALA A 129 10.38 -4.03 9.05
CA ALA A 129 9.15 -3.27 8.86
C ALA A 129 7.94 -4.08 9.31
N ASP A 130 7.13 -3.49 10.18
CA ASP A 130 5.78 -3.93 10.56
C ASP A 130 4.74 -3.08 9.82
N HIS A 131 3.76 -3.74 9.19
CA HIS A 131 2.65 -3.07 8.52
C HIS A 131 1.53 -2.88 9.55
N LYS A 132 1.46 -1.68 10.14
CA LYS A 132 0.55 -1.33 11.25
C LYS A 132 -0.88 -1.76 11.01
N TYR A 133 -1.31 -1.67 9.76
CA TYR A 133 -2.69 -1.89 9.34
C TYR A 133 -2.93 -3.20 8.58
N ASN A 134 -2.00 -4.16 8.68
CA ASN A 134 -2.09 -5.50 8.08
C ASN A 134 -2.28 -5.54 6.55
N SER A 135 -1.97 -4.44 5.87
CA SER A 135 -1.90 -4.36 4.41
C SER A 135 -0.45 -4.19 3.94
N VAL A 136 0.10 -5.24 3.32
CA VAL A 136 1.50 -5.28 2.84
C VAL A 136 1.76 -4.38 1.63
N TRP A 137 0.68 -3.88 1.01
CA TRP A 137 0.72 -3.02 -0.17
C TRP A 137 0.97 -1.56 0.20
N LEU A 138 0.54 -1.13 1.40
CA LEU A 138 0.73 0.22 1.88
C LEU A 138 2.14 0.36 2.48
N ASN A 139 3.02 1.08 1.80
CA ASN A 139 4.43 1.20 2.14
C ASN A 139 4.87 2.65 2.37
N ASP A 140 3.95 3.56 2.66
CA ASP A 140 4.22 4.91 3.16
C ASP A 140 4.49 4.95 4.67
N SER A 141 5.11 6.03 5.13
CA SER A 141 5.60 6.20 6.51
C SER A 141 4.48 6.18 7.56
N PHE A 142 3.23 6.43 7.17
CA PHE A 142 2.08 6.32 8.07
C PHE A 142 1.67 4.86 8.31
N CYS A 143 1.80 4.02 7.28
CA CYS A 143 1.34 2.63 7.29
C CYS A 143 2.36 1.61 7.79
N VAL A 144 3.66 1.94 7.74
CA VAL A 144 4.74 1.07 8.23
C VAL A 144 5.43 1.65 9.46
N ARG A 145 5.94 0.79 10.33
CA ARG A 145 6.82 1.19 11.44
C ARG A 145 7.98 0.22 11.66
N PRO A 146 9.10 0.67 12.25
CA PRO A 146 10.15 -0.23 12.70
C PRO A 146 9.66 -1.13 13.84
N ALA A 147 10.02 -2.41 13.79
CA ALA A 147 9.66 -3.40 14.79
C ALA A 147 10.77 -4.45 14.97
N THR A 148 10.82 -5.09 16.13
CA THR A 148 11.54 -6.35 16.30
C THR A 148 10.80 -7.49 15.58
N ALA A 149 11.51 -8.61 15.32
CA ALA A 149 10.89 -9.79 14.73
C ALA A 149 9.70 -10.33 15.56
N GLU A 150 9.80 -10.28 16.89
CA GLU A 150 8.72 -10.72 17.79
C GLU A 150 7.49 -9.80 17.71
N GLN A 151 7.69 -8.48 17.70
CA GLN A 151 6.60 -7.52 17.53
C GLN A 151 5.85 -7.72 16.21
N ASN A 152 6.59 -7.82 15.10
CA ASN A 152 6.00 -8.06 13.77
C ASN A 152 5.25 -9.41 13.71
N LEU A 153 5.78 -10.46 14.33
CA LEU A 153 5.11 -11.77 14.38
C LEU A 153 3.79 -11.71 15.14
N ARG A 154 3.69 -10.92 16.21
CA ARG A 154 2.43 -10.78 16.98
C ARG A 154 1.34 -10.13 16.15
N ASN A 155 1.64 -9.03 15.48
CA ASN A 155 0.71 -8.38 14.56
C ASN A 155 0.29 -9.33 13.43
N ARG A 156 1.28 -9.94 12.76
CA ARG A 156 1.05 -10.83 11.61
C ARG A 156 0.23 -12.09 11.94
N TRP A 157 0.42 -12.67 13.13
CA TRP A 157 -0.31 -13.87 13.57
C TRP A 157 -1.63 -13.55 14.27
N ASN A 158 -2.08 -12.30 14.18
CA ASN A 158 -3.31 -11.84 14.79
C ASN A 158 -3.36 -12.12 16.31
N SER A 159 -2.20 -12.06 16.97
CA SER A 159 -2.07 -12.42 18.38
C SER A 159 -2.48 -11.25 19.27
N LYS A 160 -3.27 -11.53 20.31
CA LYS A 160 -3.62 -10.60 21.39
C LYS A 160 -2.99 -11.12 22.68
N LYS A 161 -1.74 -10.73 22.94
CA LYS A 161 -1.01 -11.16 24.14
C LYS A 161 -1.05 -10.11 25.25
N PHE A 162 -1.11 -8.82 24.91
CA PHE A 162 -1.00 -7.70 25.82
C PHE A 162 -1.98 -6.59 25.45
N VAL A 163 -2.93 -6.31 26.35
CA VAL A 163 -3.89 -5.20 26.18
C VAL A 163 -3.12 -3.88 26.18
N GLY A 164 -3.31 -3.07 25.12
CA GLY A 164 -2.70 -1.75 24.99
C GLY A 164 -1.30 -1.72 24.38
N ASP A 165 -0.74 -2.86 23.97
CA ASP A 165 0.48 -2.88 23.15
C ASP A 165 0.13 -2.49 21.71
N GLU A 166 0.77 -1.43 21.21
CA GLU A 166 0.53 -0.93 19.86
C GLU A 166 0.89 -1.95 18.75
N PHE A 167 1.70 -2.97 19.05
CA PHE A 167 2.09 -4.04 18.13
C PHE A 167 1.17 -5.27 18.16
N ASP A 168 0.22 -5.31 19.09
CA ASP A 168 -0.76 -6.37 19.15
C ASP A 168 -1.86 -6.17 18.11
N TYR A 169 -2.44 -7.29 17.65
CA TYR A 169 -3.44 -7.26 16.59
C TYR A 169 -4.75 -6.62 17.05
N ASN A 170 -5.14 -5.55 16.36
CA ASN A 170 -6.44 -4.90 16.51
C ASN A 170 -7.29 -5.14 15.23
N PRO A 171 -8.39 -5.91 15.28
CA PRO A 171 -9.25 -6.14 14.12
C PRO A 171 -9.79 -4.86 13.48
N ALA A 172 -10.04 -3.80 14.27
CA ALA A 172 -10.51 -2.52 13.74
C ALA A 172 -9.44 -1.79 12.91
N MET A 173 -8.16 -2.14 13.09
CA MET A 173 -7.02 -1.59 12.37
C MET A 173 -6.53 -2.52 11.26
N ASP A 174 -7.24 -3.62 10.97
CA ASP A 174 -6.87 -4.52 9.89
C ASP A 174 -7.61 -4.12 8.62
N PHE A 175 -6.88 -3.41 7.74
CA PHE A 175 -7.35 -2.84 6.48
C PHE A 175 -6.84 -3.61 5.27
N ARG A 176 -6.53 -4.90 5.44
CA ARG A 176 -6.04 -5.76 4.34
C ARG A 176 -6.97 -5.75 3.14
N ASP A 177 -8.26 -5.86 3.42
CA ASP A 177 -9.32 -5.98 2.43
C ASP A 177 -10.06 -4.66 2.20
N THR A 178 -9.71 -3.59 2.93
CA THR A 178 -10.35 -2.25 2.90
C THR A 178 -9.30 -1.13 2.76
N TRP A 179 -8.20 -1.43 2.08
CA TRP A 179 -7.01 -0.59 1.98
C TRP A 179 -7.27 0.83 1.45
N TRP A 180 -8.32 1.02 0.65
CA TRP A 180 -8.72 2.32 0.10
C TRP A 180 -9.17 3.29 1.20
N LEU A 181 -9.72 2.80 2.32
CA LEU A 181 -10.06 3.64 3.47
C LEU A 181 -8.82 4.31 4.06
N LEU A 182 -7.67 3.63 4.04
CA LEU A 182 -6.42 4.24 4.48
C LEU A 182 -5.91 5.29 3.49
N LEU A 183 -6.12 5.13 2.19
CA LEU A 183 -5.83 6.21 1.24
C LEU A 183 -6.76 7.41 1.46
N GLY A 184 -8.02 7.16 1.84
CA GLY A 184 -8.95 8.20 2.33
C GLY A 184 -8.36 9.07 3.43
N VAL A 185 -7.53 8.48 4.30
CA VAL A 185 -6.84 9.19 5.40
C VAL A 185 -5.52 9.82 4.94
N THR A 186 -4.65 9.03 4.29
CA THR A 186 -3.25 9.39 4.10
C THR A 186 -2.97 10.18 2.84
N MET A 187 -3.78 9.98 1.80
CA MET A 187 -3.54 10.52 0.46
C MET A 187 -4.68 11.40 -0.05
N LEU A 188 -5.92 11.14 0.36
CA LEU A 188 -7.08 11.87 -0.15
C LEU A 188 -7.59 12.90 0.85
N HIS A 189 -7.24 12.72 2.13
CA HIS A 189 -7.65 13.57 3.24
C HIS A 189 -9.18 13.75 3.36
N GLU A 190 -9.93 12.75 2.90
CA GLU A 190 -11.40 12.69 2.99
C GLU A 190 -11.88 12.11 4.32
N LEU A 191 -11.01 11.38 5.03
CA LEU A 191 -11.32 10.74 6.30
C LEU A 191 -10.28 11.05 7.36
N THR A 192 -10.75 11.14 8.60
CA THR A 192 -9.92 10.90 9.78
C THR A 192 -9.67 9.41 9.96
N LEU A 193 -8.62 9.04 10.72
CA LEU A 193 -8.35 7.64 11.04
C LEU A 193 -9.50 6.99 11.82
N GLU A 194 -10.17 7.75 12.68
CA GLU A 194 -11.31 7.28 13.48
C GLU A 194 -12.51 6.92 12.59
N GLU A 195 -12.82 7.75 11.60
CA GLU A 195 -13.87 7.49 10.60
C GLU A 195 -13.53 6.27 9.73
N ALA A 196 -12.28 6.17 9.27
CA ALA A 196 -11.82 5.00 8.50
C ALA A 196 -11.94 3.70 9.32
N MET A 197 -11.62 3.74 10.62
CA MET A 197 -11.78 2.57 11.50
C MET A 197 -13.25 2.21 11.75
N ALA A 198 -14.14 3.19 11.85
CA ALA A 198 -15.57 2.96 11.99
C ALA A 198 -16.15 2.27 10.73
N LEU A 199 -15.84 2.80 9.54
CA LEU A 199 -16.26 2.23 8.26
C LEU A 199 -15.68 0.83 8.03
N ASN A 200 -14.40 0.62 8.38
CA ASN A 200 -13.78 -0.69 8.27
C ASN A 200 -14.51 -1.75 9.10
N LYS A 201 -15.01 -1.37 10.29
CA LYS A 201 -15.80 -2.27 11.13
C LYS A 201 -17.13 -2.61 10.50
N GLU A 202 -17.82 -1.65 9.87
CA GLU A 202 -19.10 -1.86 9.20
C GLU A 202 -18.98 -2.77 7.97
N VAL A 203 -17.96 -2.54 7.13
CA VAL A 203 -17.72 -3.35 5.91
C VAL A 203 -17.36 -4.80 6.24
N ARG A 204 -16.82 -5.06 7.44
CA ARG A 204 -16.38 -6.40 7.86
C ARG A 204 -17.42 -7.19 8.69
N GLN A 205 -18.59 -6.61 8.99
CA GLN A 205 -19.70 -7.27 9.70
C GLN A 205 -20.61 -8.02 8.75
#